data_AF-A0A382V1X5-F1
#
_entry.id   AF-A0A382V1X5-F1
#
_cell.length_a   1.000
_cell.length_b   1.000
_cell.length_c   1.000
_cell.angle_alpha   90.00
_cell.angle_beta   90.00
_cell.angle_gamma   90.00
#
_symmetry.space_group_name_H-M   'P 1'
#
loop_
_entity.id
_entity.type
_entity.pdbx_description
1 polymer ?
#
loop_
_entity_poly.entity_id
_entity_poly.type
_entity_poly.pdbx_seq_one_letter_code
_entity_poly.pdbx_strand_id
1 'polypeptide(L)'
;DHSNARKLALGLAEINGIEIEPEELPTNLVFFKVPEGRSKEFATKLEEKGIKVGEREDSRWRLVTHYGITSDDIDYSLEVINTVFD
;
A
#
# COMPACT_ATOMS: atom_id res chain seq x y z
N ASP A 1 -9.84 -5.09 11.80
CA ASP A 1 -9.30 -4.06 10.89
C ASP A 1 -9.52 -4.41 9.41
N HIS A 2 -10.24 -5.50 9.10
CA HIS A 2 -10.60 -5.88 7.73
C HIS A 2 -11.25 -4.76 6.90
N SER A 3 -12.01 -3.82 7.51
CA SER A 3 -12.53 -2.67 6.77
C SER A 3 -11.43 -1.74 6.28
N ASN A 4 -10.39 -1.52 7.07
CA ASN A 4 -9.25 -0.66 6.72
C ASN A 4 -8.37 -1.35 5.67
N ALA A 5 -8.12 -2.66 5.82
CA ALA A 5 -7.45 -3.44 4.78
C ALA A 5 -8.20 -3.38 3.44
N ARG A 6 -9.53 -3.54 3.47
CA ARG A 6 -10.38 -3.44 2.28
C ARG A 6 -10.35 -2.04 1.67
N LYS A 7 -10.47 -0.99 2.49
CA LYS A 7 -10.38 0.40 2.03
C LYS A 7 -9.02 0.68 1.38
N LEU A 8 -7.94 0.24 2.02
CA LEU A 8 -6.59 0.37 1.51
C LEU A 8 -6.44 -0.34 0.16
N ALA A 9 -6.86 -1.59 0.04
CA ALA A 9 -6.75 -2.34 -1.20
C ALA A 9 -7.57 -1.72 -2.35
N LEU A 10 -8.80 -1.27 -2.07
CA LEU A 10 -9.62 -0.59 -3.06
C LEU A 10 -8.99 0.73 -3.51
N GLY A 11 -8.45 1.53 -2.58
CA GLY A 11 -7.76 2.77 -2.95
C GLY A 11 -6.47 2.53 -3.73
N LEU A 12 -5.69 1.52 -3.37
CA LEU A 12 -4.47 1.15 -4.10
C LEU A 12 -4.78 0.70 -5.54
N ALA A 13 -5.93 0.07 -5.77
CA ALA A 13 -6.35 -0.36 -7.10
C ALA A 13 -6.63 0.80 -8.06
N GLU A 14 -6.86 2.01 -7.54
CA GLU A 14 -7.08 3.22 -8.34
C GLU A 14 -5.77 3.97 -8.68
N ILE A 15 -4.63 3.56 -8.11
CA ILE A 15 -3.34 4.24 -8.30
C ILE A 15 -2.60 3.63 -9.49
N ASN A 16 -2.24 4.48 -10.47
CA ASN A 16 -1.50 4.05 -11.65
C ASN A 16 -0.14 3.45 -11.28
N GLY A 17 0.19 2.31 -11.88
CA GLY A 17 1.44 1.58 -11.63
C GLY A 17 1.37 0.60 -10.45
N ILE A 18 0.25 0.53 -9.72
CA ILE A 18 0.02 -0.50 -8.71
C ILE A 18 -0.82 -1.63 -9.31
N GLU A 19 -0.37 -2.88 -9.13
CA GLU A 19 -1.14 -4.07 -9.49
C GLU A 19 -1.63 -4.77 -8.21
N ILE A 20 -2.94 -4.87 -8.04
CA ILE A 20 -3.57 -5.51 -6.88
C ILE A 20 -4.89 -6.17 -7.28
N GLU A 21 -5.21 -7.29 -6.64
CA GLU A 21 -6.51 -7.96 -6.74
C GLU A 21 -7.28 -7.75 -5.41
N PRO A 22 -8.18 -6.76 -5.32
CA PRO A 22 -8.80 -6.36 -4.06
C PRO A 22 -9.87 -7.33 -3.53
N GLU A 23 -10.28 -8.31 -4.34
CA GLU A 23 -11.37 -9.25 -4.01
C GLU A 23 -10.92 -10.40 -3.09
N GLU A 24 -9.62 -10.66 -2.96
CA GLU A 24 -9.06 -11.74 -2.13
C GLU A 24 -8.27 -11.22 -0.92
N LEU A 25 -8.93 -10.52 0.01
CA LEU A 25 -8.31 -10.12 1.29
C LEU A 25 -8.87 -10.94 2.47
N PRO A 26 -8.38 -12.16 2.71
CA PRO A 26 -8.80 -12.94 3.87
C PRO A 26 -8.30 -12.37 5.21
N THR A 27 -7.45 -11.33 5.21
CA THR A 27 -6.73 -10.84 6.40
C THR A 27 -6.53 -9.32 6.39
N ASN A 28 -5.77 -8.82 7.36
CA ASN A 28 -5.25 -7.46 7.46
C ASN A 28 -4.02 -7.16 6.58
N LEU A 29 -3.55 -8.14 5.82
CA LEU A 29 -2.39 -8.00 4.94
C LEU A 29 -2.87 -7.66 3.53
N VAL A 30 -2.39 -6.53 3.01
CA VAL A 30 -2.68 -6.07 1.66
C VAL A 30 -1.41 -6.24 0.83
N PHE A 31 -1.46 -7.14 -0.14
CA PHE A 31 -0.36 -7.41 -1.07
C PHE A 31 -0.64 -6.79 -2.42
N PHE A 32 0.38 -6.19 -3.02
CA PHE A 32 0.29 -5.57 -4.35
C PHE A 32 1.67 -5.62 -5.00
N LYS A 33 1.75 -5.37 -6.31
CA LYS A 33 3.02 -5.18 -7.01
C LYS A 33 3.18 -3.71 -7.41
N VAL A 34 4.44 -3.32 -7.51
CA VAL A 34 4.85 -1.98 -7.97
C VAL A 34 5.74 -2.14 -9.20
N PRO A 35 5.98 -1.08 -9.99
CA PRO A 35 6.81 -1.16 -11.18
C PRO A 35 8.24 -1.57 -10.84
N GLU A 36 8.79 -2.50 -11.61
CA GLU A 36 10.18 -2.95 -11.45
C GLU A 36 11.16 -1.77 -11.62
N GLY A 37 12.28 -1.83 -10.90
CA GLY A 37 13.33 -0.81 -10.96
C GLY A 37 13.07 0.46 -10.15
N ARG A 38 11.83 0.73 -9.72
CA ARG A 38 11.49 1.88 -8.85
C ARG A 38 11.13 1.52 -7.40
N SER A 39 11.03 0.23 -7.08
CA SER A 39 10.70 -0.27 -5.73
C SER A 39 11.47 0.47 -4.62
N LYS A 40 12.81 0.42 -4.67
CA LYS A 40 13.64 1.03 -3.61
C LYS A 40 13.48 2.55 -3.50
N GLU A 41 13.32 3.24 -4.62
CA GLU A 41 13.09 4.70 -4.66
C GLU A 41 11.76 5.05 -3.97
N PHE A 42 10.69 4.36 -4.35
CA PHE A 42 9.36 4.57 -3.78
C PHE A 42 9.33 4.22 -2.30
N ALA A 43 9.91 3.09 -1.90
CA ALA A 43 9.97 2.68 -0.49
C ALA A 43 10.66 3.73 0.38
N THR A 44 11.77 4.29 -0.11
CA THR A 44 12.50 5.38 0.58
C THR A 44 11.62 6.63 0.74
N LYS A 45 10.98 7.09 -0.34
CA LYS A 45 10.09 8.26 -0.32
C LYS A 45 8.89 8.07 0.62
N LEU A 46 8.32 6.87 0.66
CA LEU A 46 7.23 6.54 1.57
C LEU A 46 7.68 6.53 3.03
N GLU A 47 8.86 5.97 3.32
CA GLU A 47 9.41 5.94 4.67
C GLU A 47 9.68 7.36 5.21
N GLU A 48 10.18 8.27 4.37
CA GLU A 48 10.35 9.70 4.71
C GLU A 48 9.03 10.39 5.09
N LYS A 49 7.89 9.86 4.62
CA LYS A 49 6.53 10.33 4.94
C LYS A 49 5.86 9.52 6.06
N GLY A 50 6.59 8.59 6.68
CA GLY A 50 6.12 7.75 7.78
C GLY A 50 5.40 6.48 7.36
N ILE A 51 5.34 6.15 6.07
CA ILE A 51 4.67 4.96 5.54
C ILE A 51 5.70 3.86 5.33
N LYS A 52 5.56 2.76 6.08
CA LYS A 52 6.47 1.61 5.97
C LYS A 52 5.86 0.52 5.11
N VAL A 53 6.60 0.11 4.09
CA VAL A 53 6.22 -1.00 3.21
C VAL A 53 7.12 -2.20 3.45
N GLY A 54 6.52 -3.40 3.43
CA GLY A 54 7.27 -4.64 3.47
C GLY A 54 7.61 -5.10 2.06
N GLU A 55 8.77 -4.72 1.54
CA GLU A 55 9.28 -5.20 0.25
C GLU A 55 9.52 -6.72 0.27
N ARG A 56 9.16 -7.41 -0.81
CA ARG A 56 9.42 -8.83 -1.08
C ARG A 56 10.08 -8.97 -2.46
N GLU A 57 10.38 -10.22 -2.82
CA GLU A 57 10.88 -10.56 -4.16
C GLU A 57 9.86 -10.16 -5.25
N ASP A 58 10.35 -10.00 -6.48
CA ASP A 58 9.54 -9.69 -7.67
C ASP A 58 8.67 -8.43 -7.54
N SER A 59 9.20 -7.38 -6.91
CA SER A 59 8.52 -6.09 -6.68
C SER A 59 7.17 -6.22 -5.97
N ARG A 60 6.97 -7.31 -5.22
CA ARG A 60 5.77 -7.53 -4.43
C ARG A 60 5.90 -6.83 -3.10
N TRP A 61 4.92 -6.01 -2.75
CA TRP A 61 4.87 -5.26 -1.50
C TRP A 61 3.76 -5.77 -0.60
N ARG A 62 3.89 -5.42 0.67
CA ARG A 62 2.92 -5.68 1.72
C ARG A 62 2.73 -4.44 2.58
N LEU A 63 1.47 -4.08 2.77
CA LEU A 63 1.02 -3.22 3.87
C LEU A 63 0.20 -4.04 4.85
N VAL A 64 0.24 -3.63 6.12
CA VAL A 64 -0.43 -4.33 7.21
C VAL A 64 -1.25 -3.33 8.00
N THR A 65 -2.56 -3.51 8.03
CA THR A 65 -3.40 -2.79 8.97
C THR A 65 -3.41 -3.55 10.31
N HIS A 66 -3.50 -2.86 11.44
CA HIS A 66 -3.58 -3.50 12.76
C HIS A 66 -4.27 -2.57 13.75
N TYR A 67 -4.43 -3.03 15.00
CA TYR A 67 -5.00 -2.21 16.07
C TYR A 67 -4.20 -0.90 16.22
N GLY A 68 -4.90 0.24 16.16
CA GLY A 68 -4.30 1.58 16.17
C GLY A 68 -4.24 2.28 14.81
N ILE A 69 -4.44 1.55 13.70
CA ILE A 69 -4.59 2.17 12.37
C ILE A 69 -6.05 2.56 12.17
N THR A 70 -6.28 3.84 11.95
CA THR A 70 -7.61 4.44 11.74
C THR A 70 -7.94 4.52 10.25
N SER A 71 -9.20 4.87 9.94
CA SER A 71 -9.63 5.15 8.57
C SER A 71 -8.86 6.32 7.95
N ASP A 72 -8.52 7.32 8.75
CA ASP A 72 -7.83 8.54 8.31
C ASP A 72 -6.36 8.25 7.99
N ASP A 73 -5.72 7.33 8.73
CA ASP A 73 -4.39 6.83 8.40
C ASP A 73 -4.37 6.14 7.03
N ILE A 74 -5.46 5.46 6.65
CA ILE A 74 -5.61 4.87 5.31
C ILE A 74 -5.73 5.96 4.25
N ASP A 75 -6.54 6.99 4.49
CA ASP A 75 -6.69 8.10 3.55
C ASP A 75 -5.36 8.83 3.31
N TYR A 76 -4.66 9.16 4.39
CA TYR A 76 -3.32 9.73 4.33
C TYR A 76 -2.35 8.83 3.56
N SER A 77 -2.37 7.53 3.84
CA SER A 77 -1.48 6.58 3.17
C SER A 77 -1.74 6.53 1.67
N LEU A 78 -3.01 6.49 1.26
CA LEU A 78 -3.40 6.46 -0.16
C LEU A 78 -3.00 7.75 -0.89
N GLU A 79 -3.22 8.91 -0.28
CA GLU A 79 -2.83 10.22 -0.85
C GLU A 79 -1.32 10.30 -1.09
N VAL A 80 -0.52 9.91 -0.09
CA VAL A 80 0.94 9.93 -0.18
C VAL A 80 1.44 8.90 -1.18
N ILE A 81 0.89 7.69 -1.20
CA ILE A 81 1.27 6.66 -2.16
C ILE A 81 0.98 7.14 -3.58
N ASN A 82 -0.20 7.71 -3.83
CA ASN A 82 -0.52 8.25 -5.16
C ASN A 82 0.49 9.33 -5.58
N THR A 83 0.81 10.25 -4.68
CA THR A 83 1.80 11.33 -4.93
C THR A 83 3.21 10.81 -5.21
N VAL A 84 3.62 9.68 -4.62
CA VAL A 84 4.94 9.08 -4.85
C VAL A 84 5.01 8.33 -6.18
N PHE A 85 3.87 7.82 -6.66
CA PHE A 85 3.77 7.01 -7.87
C PHE A 85 3.51 7.83 -9.15
N ASP A 86 2.97 9.05 -9.01
CA ASP A 86 2.97 10.08 -10.06
C ASP A 86 4.41 10.46 -10.50
#